data_AF-A0A2G7FN95-F1
#
_entry.id   AF-A0A2G7FN95-F1
#
_cell.length_a   1.000
_cell.length_b   1.000
_cell.length_c   1.000
_cell.angle_alpha   90.00
_cell.angle_beta   90.00
_cell.angle_gamma   90.00
#
_symmetry.space_group_name_H-M   'P 1'
#
loop_
_entity.id
_entity.type
_entity.pdbx_description
1 polymer ?
#
loop_
_entity_poly.entity_id
_entity_poly.type
_entity_poly.pdbx_seq_one_letter_code
_entity_poly.pdbx_strand_id
1 'polypeptide(L)'
;MVSHVFFAWFLLLLSIFDGGVVARRGGGGDHNTDSNSDSSSDGDSGSGSGGSDDSSSPSGCGSGDTSNALSNTYLVPRHAWNWTSQSGAYSTDSPTIYDGSYFQGEGYLSYNITNGNQCQSTKQLRLLGYAWIGPQPPYPAGSENPFIIGFKAWESTKAVSEIHTSYIQIKWEGDSCSSEPDLFGIVTTRGSASRTEASDTMIMNVSTSSAVPGAVDFNASTVTDLSPRISDSEGLFRLRAQSCASHDTDMRWPATTVMQGSVTNTTLELEFSGLVDMNSTQYQSYAGRDEDLKVNFTVTFSGQFDSVNSTHALNVQQGNQSLTWVPNSAVNIVSGSWGYILVGAAGIQILALNLW
;
A
#
# COMPACT_ATOMS: atom_id res chain seq x y z
N MET A 1 -43.84 1.50 19.58
CA MET A 1 -42.92 0.57 20.27
C MET A 1 -41.91 0.10 19.24
N VAL A 2 -40.68 0.62 19.29
CA VAL A 2 -39.61 0.20 18.38
C VAL A 2 -39.23 -1.23 18.78
N SER A 3 -39.26 -2.15 17.81
CA SER A 3 -38.89 -3.55 18.05
C SER A 3 -37.49 -3.61 18.68
N HIS A 4 -37.36 -4.32 19.80
CA HIS A 4 -36.09 -4.49 20.51
C HIS A 4 -34.97 -5.05 19.61
N VAL A 5 -35.34 -5.76 18.54
CA VAL A 5 -34.42 -6.26 17.52
C VAL A 5 -33.80 -5.10 16.73
N PHE A 6 -34.58 -4.08 16.39
CA PHE A 6 -34.10 -2.90 15.67
C PHE A 6 -33.15 -2.05 16.51
N PHE A 7 -33.42 -1.93 17.81
CA PHE A 7 -32.57 -1.21 18.75
C PHE A 7 -31.25 -1.95 19.02
N ALA A 8 -31.29 -3.28 19.12
CA ALA A 8 -30.08 -4.11 19.24
C ALA A 8 -29.22 -4.05 17.98
N TRP A 9 -29.82 -4.05 16.79
CA TRP A 9 -29.11 -3.89 15.52
C TRP A 9 -28.46 -2.50 15.38
N PHE A 10 -29.16 -1.46 15.84
CA PHE A 10 -28.65 -0.09 15.83
C PHE A 10 -27.50 0.11 16.83
N LEU A 11 -27.56 -0.53 18.01
CA LEU A 11 -26.47 -0.52 18.98
C LEU A 11 -25.25 -1.31 18.50
N LEU A 12 -25.47 -2.42 17.79
CA LEU A 12 -24.39 -3.20 17.16
C LEU A 12 -23.67 -2.35 16.10
N LEU A 13 -24.43 -1.61 15.28
CA LEU A 13 -23.88 -0.66 14.31
C LEU A 13 -23.10 0.47 14.99
N LEU A 14 -23.63 1.07 16.08
CA LEU A 14 -22.94 2.13 16.82
C LEU A 14 -21.66 1.67 17.51
N SER A 15 -21.61 0.42 18.00
CA SER A 15 -20.41 -0.14 18.64
C SER A 15 -19.22 -0.34 17.69
N ILE A 16 -19.47 -0.30 16.37
CA ILE A 16 -18.42 -0.36 15.33
C ILE A 16 -17.85 1.04 15.04
N PHE A 17 -18.55 2.12 15.43
CA PHE A 17 -18.17 3.50 15.12
C PHE A 17 -17.46 4.24 16.26
N ASP A 18 -17.26 3.63 17.43
CA ASP A 18 -16.57 4.27 18.55
C ASP A 18 -15.05 4.06 18.43
N GLY A 19 -14.42 4.87 17.57
CA GLY A 19 -12.97 4.97 17.49
C GLY A 19 -12.43 5.25 16.09
N GLY A 20 -12.58 6.48 15.60
CA GLY A 20 -11.91 6.88 14.38
C GLY A 20 -12.03 8.36 14.07
N VAL A 21 -10.93 9.09 14.24
CA VAL A 21 -10.75 10.45 13.71
C VAL A 21 -10.97 10.40 12.21
N VAL A 22 -11.87 11.25 11.71
CA VAL A 22 -12.16 11.42 10.28
C VAL A 22 -10.90 11.95 9.59
N ALA A 23 -10.13 11.07 8.94
CA ALA A 23 -9.07 11.46 8.04
C ALA A 23 -9.70 12.00 6.74
N ARG A 24 -9.55 13.30 6.53
CA ARG A 24 -10.02 13.99 5.33
C ARG A 24 -9.19 13.50 4.14
N ARG A 25 -9.86 12.91 3.14
CA ARG A 25 -9.34 12.52 1.82
C ARG A 25 -8.36 13.58 1.30
N GLY A 26 -7.07 13.26 1.27
CA GLY A 26 -6.03 14.11 0.67
C GLY A 26 -6.19 14.09 -0.84
N GLY A 27 -6.74 15.17 -1.40
CA GLY A 27 -6.78 15.40 -2.84
C GLY A 27 -5.38 15.73 -3.36
N GLY A 28 -4.91 14.94 -4.33
CA GLY A 28 -3.72 15.27 -5.11
C GLY A 28 -4.01 16.50 -5.98
N GLY A 29 -3.15 17.51 -5.85
CA GLY A 29 -3.27 18.79 -6.54
C GLY A 29 -2.77 18.78 -7.98
N ASP A 30 -3.54 19.46 -8.81
CA ASP A 30 -3.24 19.79 -10.21
C ASP A 30 -1.95 20.58 -10.36
N HIS A 31 -1.15 20.24 -11.37
CA HIS A 31 -0.13 21.14 -11.91
C HIS A 31 -0.33 21.22 -13.42
N ASN A 32 -1.18 22.17 -13.82
CA ASN A 32 -1.18 22.71 -15.17
C ASN A 32 0.01 23.66 -15.28
N THR A 33 0.97 23.33 -16.15
CA THR A 33 1.84 24.35 -16.74
C THR A 33 1.55 24.41 -18.21
N ASP A 34 0.61 25.30 -18.56
CA ASP A 34 0.47 25.84 -19.89
C ASP A 34 1.72 26.67 -20.20
N SER A 35 2.56 26.20 -21.12
CA SER A 35 3.51 27.07 -21.81
C SER A 35 3.26 26.94 -23.30
N ASN A 36 2.35 27.78 -23.78
CA ASN A 36 2.21 28.12 -25.19
C ASN A 36 3.53 28.72 -25.69
N SER A 37 4.10 28.16 -26.75
CA SER A 37 4.94 28.91 -27.68
C SER A 37 4.82 28.31 -29.07
N ASP A 38 3.90 28.88 -29.86
CA ASP A 38 3.94 28.82 -31.31
C ASP A 38 5.11 29.66 -31.83
N SER A 39 5.92 29.10 -32.74
CA SER A 39 6.24 29.68 -34.06
C SER A 39 7.57 29.17 -34.63
N SER A 40 7.56 29.00 -35.95
CA SER A 40 8.53 28.34 -36.81
C SER A 40 9.66 29.27 -37.32
N SER A 41 10.62 28.63 -38.00
CA SER A 41 11.58 29.14 -39.01
C SER A 41 12.99 29.60 -38.58
N ASP A 42 13.97 28.82 -39.07
CA ASP A 42 15.22 29.14 -39.77
C ASP A 42 15.98 30.45 -39.49
N GLY A 43 17.29 30.32 -39.22
CA GLY A 43 18.24 31.42 -39.33
C GLY A 43 19.63 31.07 -38.77
N ASP A 44 20.61 30.98 -39.65
CA ASP A 44 22.00 30.56 -39.41
C ASP A 44 22.91 31.64 -38.79
N SER A 45 24.07 31.18 -38.28
CA SER A 45 25.36 31.86 -38.07
C SER A 45 25.65 32.68 -36.78
N GLY A 46 26.84 32.41 -36.19
CA GLY A 46 27.67 33.45 -35.55
C GLY A 46 28.23 33.18 -34.14
N SER A 47 29.42 32.59 -34.10
CA SER A 47 30.49 32.64 -33.06
C SER A 47 30.39 33.62 -31.87
N GLY A 48 30.73 33.13 -30.67
CA GLY A 48 31.15 33.97 -29.53
C GLY A 48 31.35 33.20 -28.22
N SER A 49 32.60 33.01 -27.81
CA SER A 49 33.03 32.37 -26.57
C SER A 49 32.65 33.15 -25.31
N GLY A 50 32.35 32.43 -24.21
CA GLY A 50 32.53 32.96 -22.85
C GLY A 50 31.51 32.47 -21.83
N GLY A 51 32.00 31.74 -20.81
CA GLY A 51 31.37 31.67 -19.48
C GLY A 51 30.27 30.62 -19.31
N SER A 52 30.65 29.35 -19.13
CA SER A 52 29.77 28.39 -18.46
C SER A 52 29.90 28.60 -16.95
N ASP A 53 29.02 29.46 -16.42
CA ASP A 53 28.74 29.52 -14.99
C ASP A 53 27.92 28.26 -14.64
N ASP A 54 28.58 27.31 -13.97
CA ASP A 54 27.96 26.15 -13.34
C ASP A 54 26.99 26.61 -12.25
N SER A 55 25.77 26.96 -12.65
CA SER A 55 24.63 27.02 -11.74
C SER A 55 24.16 25.59 -11.48
N SER A 56 24.87 24.95 -10.56
CA SER A 56 24.42 23.77 -9.84
C SER A 56 23.13 24.15 -9.10
N SER A 57 22.00 24.03 -9.79
CA SER A 57 20.68 24.05 -9.18
C SER A 57 20.69 23.01 -8.06
N PRO A 58 20.58 23.42 -6.79
CA PRO A 58 20.41 22.44 -5.73
C PRO A 58 19.12 21.71 -6.07
N SER A 59 19.17 20.40 -6.22
CA SER A 59 18.01 19.52 -6.27
C SER A 59 17.33 19.58 -4.90
N GLY A 60 16.66 20.70 -4.65
CA GLY A 60 15.93 20.96 -3.43
C GLY A 60 14.84 19.91 -3.36
N CYS A 61 14.93 19.04 -2.36
CA CYS A 61 13.78 18.30 -1.89
C CYS A 61 12.64 19.32 -1.80
N GLY A 62 11.57 19.11 -2.56
CA GLY A 62 10.47 20.06 -2.64
C GLY A 62 10.08 20.48 -1.22
N SER A 63 9.78 21.77 -1.03
CA SER A 63 9.32 22.33 0.24
C SER A 63 7.95 21.72 0.58
N GLY A 64 7.96 20.48 1.04
CA GLY A 64 6.80 19.72 1.44
C GLY A 64 7.07 19.24 2.85
N ASP A 65 6.28 19.74 3.79
CA ASP A 65 6.20 19.21 5.14
C ASP A 65 6.25 17.68 5.09
N THR A 66 7.10 17.06 5.92
CA THR A 66 7.16 15.61 6.05
C THR A 66 5.76 15.11 6.39
N SER A 67 5.07 14.56 5.40
CA SER A 67 3.70 14.10 5.56
C SER A 67 3.72 12.84 6.40
N ASN A 68 2.89 12.82 7.44
CA ASN A 68 2.65 11.61 8.24
C ASN A 68 1.42 10.84 7.75
N ALA A 69 0.80 11.30 6.65
CA ALA A 69 -0.38 10.68 6.10
C ALA A 69 0.01 9.38 5.38
N LEU A 70 -0.73 8.32 5.68
CA LEU A 70 -0.57 7.03 5.00
C LEU A 70 -0.74 7.19 3.49
N SER A 71 0.29 6.76 2.76
CA SER A 71 0.33 6.82 1.30
C SER A 71 -0.13 5.49 0.70
N ASN A 72 -1.16 5.55 -0.15
CA ASN A 72 -1.59 4.41 -0.97
C ASN A 72 -0.70 4.22 -2.21
N THR A 73 0.30 5.07 -2.41
CA THR A 73 1.29 4.93 -3.48
C THR A 73 1.96 3.58 -3.39
N TYR A 74 2.08 2.89 -4.52
CA TYR A 74 2.65 1.52 -4.64
C TYR A 74 1.88 0.42 -3.89
N LEU A 75 0.78 0.75 -3.22
CA LEU A 75 -0.12 -0.25 -2.65
C LEU A 75 -1.09 -0.79 -3.70
N VAL A 76 -1.70 0.10 -4.48
CA VAL A 76 -2.50 -0.29 -5.63
C VAL A 76 -1.58 -0.23 -6.85
N PRO A 77 -1.39 -1.33 -7.60
CA PRO A 77 -0.48 -1.31 -8.72
C PRO A 77 -1.02 -0.41 -9.84
N ARG A 78 -0.10 0.26 -10.54
CA ARG A 78 -0.42 1.31 -11.52
C ARG A 78 -1.39 0.88 -12.62
N HIS A 79 -1.34 -0.38 -13.03
CA HIS A 79 -2.23 -0.90 -14.08
C HIS A 79 -3.69 -1.05 -13.61
N ALA A 80 -3.92 -1.15 -12.29
CA ALA A 80 -5.25 -1.15 -11.72
C ALA A 80 -5.82 0.28 -11.52
N TRP A 81 -5.00 1.34 -11.63
CA TRP A 81 -5.42 2.71 -11.32
C TRP A 81 -6.61 3.18 -12.16
N ASN A 82 -6.67 2.83 -13.45
CA ASN A 82 -7.79 3.15 -14.34
C ASN A 82 -9.14 2.58 -13.86
N TRP A 83 -9.10 1.57 -13.01
CA TRP A 83 -10.25 0.88 -12.43
C TRP A 83 -10.49 1.28 -10.97
N THR A 84 -9.83 2.36 -10.54
CA THR A 84 -9.98 2.95 -9.22
C THR A 84 -10.06 4.47 -9.31
N SER A 85 -10.38 5.13 -8.21
CA SER A 85 -10.31 6.58 -8.12
C SER A 85 -8.87 7.13 -8.22
N GLN A 86 -7.85 6.27 -8.27
CA GLN A 86 -6.45 6.66 -8.48
C GLN A 86 -6.10 7.01 -9.93
N SER A 87 -7.01 6.80 -10.89
CA SER A 87 -6.74 7.05 -12.31
C SER A 87 -6.39 8.52 -12.62
N GLY A 88 -6.81 9.46 -11.75
CA GLY A 88 -6.78 10.91 -12.04
C GLY A 88 -7.68 11.33 -13.21
N ALA A 89 -8.23 10.36 -13.95
CA ALA A 89 -9.10 10.55 -15.08
C ALA A 89 -10.54 10.70 -14.59
N TYR A 90 -10.86 11.89 -14.07
CA TYR A 90 -12.25 12.33 -13.92
C TYR A 90 -12.96 12.54 -15.26
N SER A 91 -12.30 12.27 -16.40
CA SER A 91 -12.75 12.61 -17.75
C SER A 91 -12.95 11.42 -18.71
N THR A 92 -12.93 10.18 -18.23
CA THR A 92 -13.38 9.02 -19.04
C THR A 92 -14.71 8.52 -18.53
N ASP A 93 -15.56 7.95 -19.39
CA ASP A 93 -16.93 7.50 -19.08
C ASP A 93 -17.01 6.31 -18.09
N SER A 94 -15.93 5.97 -17.38
CA SER A 94 -15.90 4.87 -16.40
C SER A 94 -14.82 5.06 -15.32
N PRO A 95 -14.86 6.12 -14.48
CA PRO A 95 -14.19 6.06 -13.20
C PRO A 95 -15.02 5.10 -12.35
N THR A 96 -14.62 3.83 -12.28
CA THR A 96 -15.30 2.86 -11.43
C THR A 96 -15.24 3.38 -9.99
N ILE A 97 -16.37 3.36 -9.28
CA ILE A 97 -16.48 3.67 -7.83
C ILE A 97 -15.70 2.62 -6.98
N TYR A 98 -14.88 1.81 -7.61
CA TYR A 98 -14.20 0.66 -7.05
C TYR A 98 -12.77 1.06 -6.65
N ASP A 99 -12.48 1.24 -5.37
CA ASP A 99 -11.13 1.45 -4.85
C ASP A 99 -10.57 0.18 -4.17
N GLY A 100 -11.30 -0.94 -4.27
CA GLY A 100 -10.97 -2.22 -3.68
C GLY A 100 -11.25 -2.34 -2.19
N SER A 101 -10.66 -3.37 -1.59
CA SER A 101 -10.80 -3.74 -0.19
C SER A 101 -9.48 -3.55 0.53
N TYR A 102 -9.46 -2.65 1.49
CA TYR A 102 -8.29 -2.34 2.31
C TYR A 102 -8.35 -3.09 3.64
N PHE A 103 -7.18 -3.48 4.13
CA PHE A 103 -7.01 -4.10 5.44
C PHE A 103 -5.89 -3.38 6.18
N GLN A 104 -6.16 -3.01 7.43
CA GLN A 104 -5.19 -2.38 8.30
C GLN A 104 -4.92 -3.27 9.51
N GLY A 105 -3.68 -3.29 9.97
CA GLY A 105 -3.31 -4.22 11.03
C GLY A 105 -1.89 -4.06 11.53
N GLU A 106 -1.47 -5.09 12.25
CA GLU A 106 -0.13 -5.18 12.81
C GLU A 106 0.56 -6.48 12.40
N GLY A 107 1.87 -6.48 12.53
CA GLY A 107 2.71 -7.56 12.09
C GLY A 107 4.08 -7.55 12.74
N TYR A 108 4.91 -8.50 12.34
CA TYR A 108 6.29 -8.61 12.82
C TYR A 108 7.22 -8.93 11.67
N LEU A 109 8.33 -8.21 11.58
CA LEU A 109 9.48 -8.58 10.77
C LEU A 109 10.52 -9.21 11.69
N SER A 110 10.74 -10.52 11.54
CA SER A 110 11.81 -11.26 12.18
C SER A 110 12.90 -11.53 11.15
N TYR A 111 14.15 -11.26 11.47
CA TYR A 111 15.26 -11.58 10.57
C TYR A 111 16.50 -12.04 11.32
N ASN A 112 17.28 -12.85 10.62
CA ASN A 112 18.54 -13.40 11.10
C ASN A 112 19.65 -13.16 10.08
N ILE A 113 20.64 -12.37 10.49
CA ILE A 113 21.84 -12.05 9.70
C ILE A 113 22.91 -13.07 10.08
N THR A 114 23.19 -13.97 9.14
CA THR A 114 24.11 -15.12 9.33
C THR A 114 25.51 -14.87 8.81
N ASN A 115 25.72 -13.76 8.10
CA ASN A 115 27.02 -13.30 7.61
C ASN A 115 27.00 -11.77 7.51
N GLY A 116 28.11 -11.11 7.86
CA GLY A 116 28.21 -9.65 8.07
C GLY A 116 28.79 -9.30 9.44
N ASN A 117 30.10 -9.01 9.49
CA ASN A 117 30.85 -8.82 10.75
C ASN A 117 30.39 -7.60 11.57
N GLN A 118 29.66 -6.67 10.94
CA GLN A 118 29.15 -5.46 11.56
C GLN A 118 27.66 -5.54 11.89
N CYS A 119 27.01 -6.70 11.68
CA CYS A 119 25.57 -6.82 11.78
C CYS A 119 25.08 -7.60 13.01
N GLN A 120 23.93 -7.22 13.54
CA GLN A 120 23.28 -7.96 14.62
C GLN A 120 22.68 -9.25 14.08
N SER A 121 22.93 -10.36 14.78
CA SER A 121 22.57 -11.67 14.25
C SER A 121 21.06 -11.94 14.25
N THR A 122 20.26 -11.46 15.20
CA THR A 122 18.82 -11.73 15.21
C THR A 122 18.05 -10.57 15.79
N LYS A 123 17.00 -10.15 15.08
CA LYS A 123 16.15 -9.05 15.50
C LYS A 123 14.71 -9.27 15.06
N GLN A 124 13.79 -8.72 15.85
CA GLN A 124 12.37 -8.71 15.59
C GLN A 124 11.85 -7.30 15.75
N LEU A 125 11.07 -6.85 14.77
CA LEU A 125 10.49 -5.52 14.72
C LEU A 125 8.98 -5.64 14.65
N ARG A 126 8.27 -4.85 15.47
CA ARG A 126 6.82 -4.69 15.33
C ARG A 126 6.54 -3.75 14.16
N LEU A 127 5.60 -4.15 13.32
CA LEU A 127 5.17 -3.42 12.14
C LEU A 127 3.72 -2.99 12.27
N LEU A 128 3.38 -1.84 11.68
CA LEU A 128 2.04 -1.59 11.19
C LEU A 128 2.00 -1.89 9.70
N GLY A 129 0.90 -2.45 9.23
CA GLY A 129 0.73 -2.88 7.85
C GLY A 129 -0.57 -2.41 7.25
N TYR A 130 -0.53 -2.09 5.96
CA TYR A 130 -1.70 -1.74 5.18
C TYR A 130 -1.68 -2.54 3.89
N ALA A 131 -2.80 -3.24 3.64
CA ALA A 131 -2.97 -4.11 2.49
C ALA A 131 -4.16 -3.66 1.65
N TRP A 132 -4.08 -3.95 0.36
CA TRP A 132 -5.14 -3.77 -0.60
C TRP A 132 -5.37 -5.09 -1.35
N ILE A 133 -6.63 -5.47 -1.51
CA ILE A 133 -7.06 -6.64 -2.28
C ILE A 133 -8.09 -6.20 -3.32
N GLY A 134 -7.84 -6.57 -4.57
CA GLY A 134 -8.76 -6.28 -5.68
C GLY A 134 -8.74 -7.32 -6.80
N PRO A 135 -9.74 -7.33 -7.69
CA PRO A 135 -9.78 -8.21 -8.84
C PRO A 135 -8.73 -7.77 -9.86
N GLN A 136 -8.42 -8.66 -10.79
CA GLN A 136 -7.67 -8.30 -11.97
C GLN A 136 -8.48 -7.32 -12.83
N PRO A 137 -7.88 -6.20 -13.29
CA PRO A 137 -8.52 -5.38 -14.29
C PRO A 137 -8.60 -6.15 -15.63
N PRO A 138 -9.65 -5.95 -16.44
CA PRO A 138 -9.77 -6.61 -17.74
C PRO A 138 -8.71 -6.13 -18.75
N TYR A 139 -8.09 -4.98 -18.50
CA TYR A 139 -6.96 -4.48 -19.28
C TYR A 139 -6.00 -3.67 -18.38
N PRO A 140 -4.67 -3.79 -18.57
CA PRO A 140 -4.00 -4.69 -19.50
C PRO A 140 -4.07 -6.17 -19.07
N ALA A 141 -4.11 -7.08 -20.05
CA ALA A 141 -4.16 -8.52 -19.82
C ALA A 141 -2.75 -9.11 -19.63
N GLY A 142 -2.69 -10.32 -19.07
CA GLY A 142 -1.46 -11.12 -18.98
C GLY A 142 -1.14 -11.67 -17.59
N SER A 143 -1.76 -11.10 -16.54
CA SER A 143 -1.73 -11.70 -15.20
C SER A 143 -2.62 -12.95 -15.14
N GLU A 144 -2.13 -13.99 -14.48
CA GLU A 144 -2.84 -15.25 -14.24
C GLU A 144 -3.37 -15.34 -12.80
N ASN A 145 -2.87 -14.48 -11.90
CA ASN A 145 -3.33 -14.44 -10.52
C ASN A 145 -4.84 -14.15 -10.42
N PRO A 146 -5.60 -14.90 -9.60
CA PRO A 146 -7.05 -14.75 -9.50
C PRO A 146 -7.47 -13.40 -8.90
N PHE A 147 -6.59 -12.78 -8.11
CA PHE A 147 -6.76 -11.45 -7.55
C PHE A 147 -5.38 -10.85 -7.24
N ILE A 148 -5.37 -9.55 -7.00
CA ILE A 148 -4.17 -8.79 -6.71
C ILE A 148 -4.12 -8.50 -5.20
N ILE A 149 -2.93 -8.69 -4.61
CA ILE A 149 -2.61 -8.21 -3.27
C ILE A 149 -1.54 -7.14 -3.42
N GLY A 150 -1.80 -5.97 -2.86
CA GLY A 150 -0.80 -4.99 -2.50
C GLY A 150 -0.61 -4.98 -1.00
N PHE A 151 0.63 -4.90 -0.54
CA PHE A 151 0.95 -4.85 0.88
C PHE A 151 2.16 -3.94 1.11
N LYS A 152 2.08 -3.15 2.18
CA LYS A 152 3.23 -2.43 2.73
C LYS A 152 3.22 -2.47 4.24
N ALA A 153 4.41 -2.43 4.82
CA ALA A 153 4.57 -2.40 6.26
C ALA A 153 5.81 -1.59 6.67
N TRP A 154 5.69 -0.90 7.80
CA TRP A 154 6.73 -0.05 8.37
C TRP A 154 6.84 -0.27 9.88
N GLU A 155 8.03 -0.03 10.43
CA GLU A 155 8.27 -0.11 11.86
C GLU A 155 7.48 0.96 12.60
N SER A 156 6.71 0.54 13.61
CA SER A 156 5.95 1.48 14.45
C SER A 156 5.58 0.88 15.80
N THR A 157 5.64 1.73 16.83
CA THR A 157 5.17 1.44 18.19
C THR A 157 3.75 1.97 18.44
N LYS A 158 3.14 2.63 17.44
CA LYS A 158 1.78 3.18 17.52
C LYS A 158 0.72 2.10 17.49
N ALA A 159 -0.45 2.40 18.04
CA ALA A 159 -1.62 1.52 17.94
C ALA A 159 -2.13 1.45 16.49
N VAL A 160 -2.81 0.36 16.12
CA VAL A 160 -3.41 0.21 14.78
C VAL A 160 -4.42 1.32 14.48
N SER A 161 -5.11 1.86 15.50
CA SER A 161 -6.01 3.01 15.34
C SER A 161 -5.33 4.31 14.88
N GLU A 162 -4.01 4.41 15.04
CA GLU A 162 -3.19 5.55 14.60
C GLU A 162 -2.48 5.27 13.26
N ILE A 163 -2.86 4.21 12.52
CA ILE A 163 -2.12 3.78 11.34
C ILE A 163 -1.95 4.92 10.31
N HIS A 164 -3.02 5.69 10.06
CA HIS A 164 -3.02 6.80 9.09
C HIS A 164 -2.16 8.00 9.47
N THR A 165 -1.75 8.11 10.74
CA THR A 165 -0.89 9.19 11.26
C THR A 165 0.49 8.69 11.70
N SER A 166 0.69 7.36 11.71
CA SER A 166 1.95 6.72 12.07
C SER A 166 2.93 6.57 10.91
N TYR A 167 2.53 6.95 9.69
CA TYR A 167 3.30 6.79 8.47
C TYR A 167 4.27 7.96 8.26
N ILE A 168 5.20 8.11 9.21
CA ILE A 168 6.14 9.23 9.25
C ILE A 168 7.27 8.95 8.27
N GLN A 169 7.43 9.82 7.27
CA GLN A 169 8.56 9.75 6.34
C GLN A 169 9.90 9.83 7.07
N ILE A 170 10.86 9.04 6.62
CA ILE A 170 12.21 8.98 7.21
C ILE A 170 13.25 9.36 6.17
N LYS A 171 14.35 9.93 6.65
CA LYS A 171 15.52 10.17 5.83
C LYS A 171 16.40 8.93 5.89
N TRP A 172 16.39 8.15 4.82
CA TRP A 172 17.28 7.01 4.67
C TRP A 172 18.72 7.48 4.51
N GLU A 173 19.64 6.66 4.98
CA GLU A 173 21.03 7.03 4.88
C GLU A 173 21.54 7.05 3.43
N GLY A 174 22.21 8.14 3.06
CA GLY A 174 22.64 8.40 1.68
C GLY A 174 21.61 9.16 0.83
N ASP A 175 20.35 9.22 1.27
CA ASP A 175 19.32 9.98 0.56
C ASP A 175 19.42 11.48 0.87
N SER A 176 19.20 12.30 -0.16
CA SER A 176 19.10 13.75 -0.01
C SER A 176 17.78 14.15 0.66
N CYS A 177 16.70 13.40 0.40
CA CYS A 177 15.34 13.69 0.80
C CYS A 177 14.74 12.61 1.69
N SER A 178 13.75 12.98 2.51
CA SER A 178 12.92 12.00 3.22
C SER A 178 12.03 11.23 2.24
N SER A 179 11.79 9.96 2.51
CA SER A 179 10.88 9.10 1.73
C SER A 179 10.07 8.18 2.65
N GLU A 180 9.25 7.33 2.05
CA GLU A 180 8.37 6.40 2.75
C GLU A 180 9.14 5.48 3.73
N PRO A 181 8.58 5.22 4.93
CA PRO A 181 9.22 4.39 5.96
C PRO A 181 9.06 2.88 5.71
N ASP A 182 8.66 2.47 4.51
CA ASP A 182 8.35 1.09 4.17
C ASP A 182 9.60 0.20 4.35
N LEU A 183 9.48 -0.81 5.22
CA LEU A 183 10.50 -1.84 5.40
C LEU A 183 10.22 -3.05 4.51
N PHE A 184 8.96 -3.27 4.20
CA PHE A 184 8.51 -4.37 3.36
C PHE A 184 7.36 -3.89 2.48
N GLY A 185 7.43 -4.20 1.19
CA GLY A 185 6.39 -3.84 0.23
C GLY A 185 6.30 -4.87 -0.89
N ILE A 186 5.09 -5.16 -1.37
CA ILE A 186 4.86 -6.05 -2.52
C ILE A 186 3.52 -5.75 -3.18
N VAL A 187 3.48 -5.80 -4.50
CA VAL A 187 2.25 -6.02 -5.29
C VAL A 187 2.41 -7.32 -6.06
N THR A 188 1.43 -8.22 -5.99
CA THR A 188 1.51 -9.56 -6.61
C THR A 188 1.42 -9.53 -8.14
N THR A 189 0.98 -8.41 -8.70
CA THR A 189 0.84 -8.19 -10.13
C THR A 189 1.38 -6.82 -10.49
N ARG A 190 2.07 -6.72 -11.62
CA ARG A 190 2.65 -5.50 -12.16
C ARG A 190 2.15 -5.21 -13.56
N GLY A 191 2.24 -3.94 -13.95
CA GLY A 191 1.96 -3.50 -15.31
C GLY A 191 3.23 -3.10 -16.04
N SER A 192 3.26 -3.28 -17.36
CA SER A 192 4.33 -2.74 -18.20
C SER A 192 4.35 -1.21 -18.14
N ALA A 193 5.53 -0.62 -18.38
CA ALA A 193 5.66 0.84 -18.43
C ALA A 193 4.77 1.47 -19.53
N SER A 194 4.57 0.74 -20.64
CA SER A 194 3.64 1.13 -21.72
C SER A 194 2.16 0.94 -21.37
N ARG A 195 1.85 0.34 -20.21
CA ARG A 195 0.50 0.02 -19.72
C ARG A 195 -0.31 -0.88 -20.67
N THR A 196 0.38 -1.63 -21.52
CA THR A 196 -0.24 -2.50 -22.51
C THR A 196 -0.33 -3.96 -22.07
N GLU A 197 0.47 -4.34 -21.07
CA GLU A 197 0.61 -5.70 -20.59
C GLU A 197 0.64 -5.72 -19.06
N ALA A 198 0.09 -6.78 -18.47
CA ALA A 198 0.25 -7.10 -17.06
C ALA A 198 1.01 -8.43 -16.92
N SER A 199 1.76 -8.57 -15.83
CA SER A 199 2.46 -9.81 -15.48
C SER A 199 2.49 -9.99 -13.98
N ASP A 200 2.62 -11.23 -13.51
CA ASP A 200 2.70 -11.52 -12.09
C ASP A 200 4.12 -11.36 -11.55
N THR A 201 4.23 -10.72 -10.39
CA THR A 201 5.49 -10.67 -9.61
C THR A 201 5.62 -11.92 -8.74
N MET A 202 4.48 -12.47 -8.30
CA MET A 202 4.36 -13.72 -7.57
C MET A 202 3.24 -14.56 -8.19
N ILE A 203 3.49 -15.84 -8.47
CA ILE A 203 2.47 -16.76 -8.95
C ILE A 203 1.69 -17.29 -7.75
N MET A 204 0.39 -17.06 -7.71
CA MET A 204 -0.50 -17.39 -6.60
C MET A 204 -1.36 -18.62 -6.91
N ASN A 205 -1.37 -19.58 -5.98
CA ASN A 205 -2.36 -20.64 -5.94
C ASN A 205 -3.34 -20.39 -4.79
N VAL A 206 -4.62 -20.59 -5.07
CA VAL A 206 -5.72 -20.39 -4.11
C VAL A 206 -6.40 -21.72 -3.83
N SER A 207 -6.92 -21.85 -2.62
CA SER A 207 -7.66 -23.02 -2.18
C SER A 207 -8.67 -22.63 -1.10
N THR A 208 -9.75 -23.40 -0.98
CA THR A 208 -10.67 -23.25 0.16
C THR A 208 -9.98 -23.66 1.46
N SER A 209 -10.17 -22.86 2.51
CA SER A 209 -9.60 -23.22 3.81
C SER A 209 -10.34 -24.40 4.45
N SER A 210 -9.56 -25.36 4.94
CA SER A 210 -10.07 -26.48 5.75
C SER A 210 -10.14 -26.14 7.24
N ALA A 211 -9.39 -25.12 7.69
CA ALA A 211 -9.29 -24.72 9.08
C ALA A 211 -10.35 -23.68 9.46
N VAL A 212 -10.63 -22.73 8.55
CA VAL A 212 -11.53 -21.60 8.81
C VAL A 212 -12.68 -21.60 7.80
N PRO A 213 -13.92 -21.90 8.24
CA PRO A 213 -15.09 -21.81 7.36
C PRO A 213 -15.24 -20.39 6.79
N GLY A 214 -15.40 -20.27 5.47
CA GLY A 214 -15.53 -18.97 4.82
C GLY A 214 -14.21 -18.21 4.65
N ALA A 215 -13.07 -18.93 4.71
CA ALA A 215 -11.77 -18.40 4.35
C ALA A 215 -11.24 -19.02 3.04
N VAL A 216 -10.46 -18.23 2.30
CA VAL A 216 -9.67 -18.68 1.16
C VAL A 216 -8.20 -18.62 1.55
N ASP A 217 -7.53 -19.75 1.48
CA ASP A 217 -6.10 -19.87 1.72
C ASP A 217 -5.36 -19.70 0.38
N PHE A 218 -4.22 -19.03 0.42
CA PHE A 218 -3.37 -18.84 -0.75
C PHE A 218 -1.91 -18.99 -0.42
N ASN A 219 -1.15 -19.50 -1.40
CA ASN A 219 0.30 -19.47 -1.39
C ASN A 219 0.78 -18.83 -2.68
N ALA A 220 1.93 -18.16 -2.63
CA ALA A 220 2.56 -17.62 -3.82
C ALA A 220 4.08 -17.70 -3.74
N SER A 221 4.72 -17.83 -4.90
CA SER A 221 6.17 -17.79 -5.04
C SER A 221 6.57 -16.68 -6.00
N THR A 222 7.63 -15.96 -5.68
CA THR A 222 8.20 -14.95 -6.58
C THR A 222 8.56 -15.54 -7.93
N VAL A 223 8.23 -14.85 -9.02
CA VAL A 223 8.62 -15.25 -10.37
C VAL A 223 10.12 -14.99 -10.55
N THR A 224 10.87 -16.05 -10.84
CA THR A 224 12.28 -15.95 -11.18
C THR A 224 12.42 -15.44 -12.62
N ASP A 225 13.48 -14.65 -12.89
CA ASP A 225 13.84 -14.22 -14.25
C ASP A 225 12.89 -13.22 -14.94
N LEU A 226 12.13 -12.44 -14.16
CA LEU A 226 11.36 -11.31 -14.67
C LEU A 226 12.25 -10.29 -15.40
N SER A 227 11.82 -9.88 -16.60
CA SER A 227 12.43 -8.82 -17.40
C SER A 227 11.37 -7.75 -17.72
N PRO A 228 11.54 -6.49 -17.28
CA PRO A 228 12.57 -6.02 -16.34
C PRO A 228 12.43 -6.68 -14.96
N ARG A 229 13.47 -6.60 -14.13
CA ARG A 229 13.42 -7.10 -12.75
C ARG A 229 12.36 -6.36 -11.92
N ILE A 230 11.95 -6.95 -10.81
CA ILE A 230 11.03 -6.30 -9.87
C ILE A 230 11.67 -5.00 -9.40
N SER A 231 10.94 -3.90 -9.56
CA SER A 231 11.37 -2.58 -9.08
C SER A 231 10.95 -2.34 -7.62
N ASP A 232 11.52 -1.34 -6.97
CA ASP A 232 11.13 -0.95 -5.60
C ASP A 232 9.66 -0.52 -5.48
N SER A 233 9.03 -0.15 -6.62
CA SER A 233 7.58 0.15 -6.68
C SER A 233 6.70 -1.11 -6.72
N GLU A 234 7.31 -2.26 -6.97
CA GLU A 234 6.65 -3.56 -7.10
C GLU A 234 6.96 -4.47 -5.92
N GLY A 235 8.18 -4.43 -5.41
CA GLY A 235 8.64 -5.23 -4.28
C GLY A 235 9.83 -4.58 -3.59
N LEU A 236 9.79 -4.53 -2.26
CA LEU A 236 10.79 -3.85 -1.44
C LEU A 236 11.06 -4.63 -0.17
N PHE A 237 12.35 -4.76 0.20
CA PHE A 237 12.77 -5.21 1.52
C PHE A 237 13.97 -4.40 1.99
N ARG A 238 13.81 -3.73 3.14
CA ARG A 238 14.82 -2.87 3.76
C ARG A 238 15.05 -3.22 5.22
N LEU A 239 16.27 -3.01 5.67
CA LEU A 239 16.65 -3.08 7.08
C LEU A 239 17.08 -1.70 7.56
N ARG A 240 16.68 -1.33 8.78
CA ARG A 240 17.02 -0.05 9.41
C ARG A 240 18.46 -0.02 9.94
N ALA A 241 19.01 1.17 10.07
CA ALA A 241 20.19 1.47 10.86
C ALA A 241 19.99 0.87 12.25
N GLN A 242 21.06 0.35 12.85
CA GLN A 242 21.07 -0.56 14.02
C GLN A 242 20.91 -2.05 13.69
N SER A 243 20.46 -2.44 12.49
CA SER A 243 20.54 -3.84 12.05
C SER A 243 21.99 -4.20 11.70
N CYS A 244 22.71 -3.23 11.12
CA CYS A 244 24.16 -3.24 10.96
C CYS A 244 24.77 -1.97 11.56
N ALA A 245 26.04 -2.06 11.99
CA ALA A 245 26.73 -1.03 12.76
C ALA A 245 26.96 0.26 11.97
N SER A 246 26.85 0.19 10.64
CA SER A 246 27.19 1.32 9.80
C SER A 246 25.98 1.95 9.11
N HIS A 247 24.95 1.23 8.60
CA HIS A 247 23.92 1.88 7.76
C HIS A 247 22.54 1.19 7.71
N ASP A 248 21.52 1.93 7.26
CA ASP A 248 20.32 1.33 6.64
C ASP A 248 20.75 0.45 5.45
N THR A 249 20.06 -0.66 5.20
CA THR A 249 20.40 -1.57 4.09
C THR A 249 19.18 -1.83 3.23
N ASP A 250 19.22 -1.38 1.97
CA ASP A 250 18.26 -1.79 0.96
C ASP A 250 18.69 -3.14 0.37
N MET A 251 17.86 -4.15 0.58
CA MET A 251 18.11 -5.52 0.13
C MET A 251 17.41 -5.83 -1.19
N ARG A 252 16.58 -4.90 -1.69
CA ARG A 252 15.61 -5.09 -2.79
C ARG A 252 14.73 -6.33 -2.60
N TRP A 253 13.92 -6.67 -3.60
CA TRP A 253 13.02 -7.81 -3.51
C TRP A 253 13.78 -9.16 -3.63
N PRO A 254 13.72 -10.04 -2.62
CA PRO A 254 14.43 -11.32 -2.67
C PRO A 254 13.70 -12.30 -3.59
N ALA A 255 14.39 -12.85 -4.61
CA ALA A 255 13.78 -13.80 -5.55
C ALA A 255 13.31 -15.12 -4.90
N THR A 256 13.82 -15.43 -3.70
CA THR A 256 13.44 -16.60 -2.90
C THR A 256 12.16 -16.38 -2.09
N THR A 257 11.56 -15.19 -2.16
CA THR A 257 10.41 -14.83 -1.32
C THR A 257 9.20 -15.68 -1.69
N VAL A 258 8.63 -16.31 -0.68
CA VAL A 258 7.34 -16.99 -0.73
C VAL A 258 6.35 -16.26 0.18
N MET A 259 5.08 -16.31 -0.21
CA MET A 259 3.95 -15.77 0.52
C MET A 259 2.99 -16.91 0.84
N GLN A 260 2.44 -16.91 2.05
CA GLN A 260 1.30 -17.71 2.45
C GLN A 260 0.30 -16.79 3.12
N GLY A 261 -0.99 -17.08 3.01
CA GLY A 261 -1.99 -16.25 3.65
C GLY A 261 -3.37 -16.85 3.61
N SER A 262 -4.28 -16.18 4.30
CA SER A 262 -5.69 -16.53 4.35
C SER A 262 -6.52 -15.26 4.38
N VAL A 263 -7.64 -15.26 3.68
CA VAL A 263 -8.54 -14.11 3.62
C VAL A 263 -9.98 -14.53 3.89
N THR A 264 -10.66 -13.75 4.72
CA THR A 264 -12.10 -13.86 5.00
C THR A 264 -12.81 -12.58 4.56
N ASN A 265 -14.10 -12.46 4.86
CA ASN A 265 -14.85 -11.23 4.61
C ASN A 265 -14.32 -10.03 5.42
N THR A 266 -13.66 -10.28 6.55
CA THR A 266 -13.27 -9.22 7.50
C THR A 266 -11.80 -9.24 7.87
N THR A 267 -11.06 -10.31 7.58
CA THR A 267 -9.67 -10.48 7.99
C THR A 267 -8.76 -10.86 6.84
N LEU A 268 -7.51 -10.44 6.93
CA LEU A 268 -6.43 -10.83 6.02
C LEU A 268 -5.20 -11.22 6.85
N GLU A 269 -4.75 -12.45 6.67
CA GLU A 269 -3.51 -12.96 7.24
C GLU A 269 -2.48 -13.12 6.13
N LEU A 270 -1.26 -12.61 6.35
CA LEU A 270 -0.14 -12.74 5.44
C LEU A 270 1.11 -13.19 6.19
N GLU A 271 1.84 -14.12 5.60
CA GLU A 271 3.16 -14.55 6.02
C GLU A 271 4.09 -14.58 4.81
N PHE A 272 5.19 -13.86 4.89
CA PHE A 272 6.26 -13.87 3.90
C PHE A 272 7.50 -14.49 4.52
N SER A 273 8.23 -15.29 3.75
CA SER A 273 9.55 -15.75 4.14
C SER A 273 10.49 -15.76 2.94
N GLY A 274 11.78 -15.55 3.22
CA GLY A 274 12.78 -15.56 2.16
C GLY A 274 14.21 -15.44 2.69
N LEU A 275 15.14 -15.52 1.75
CA LEU A 275 16.57 -15.42 1.95
C LEU A 275 17.16 -14.40 0.98
N VAL A 276 17.92 -13.45 1.51
CA VAL A 276 18.80 -12.57 0.74
C VAL A 276 20.23 -13.02 0.96
N ASP A 277 20.98 -13.17 -0.13
CA ASP A 277 22.43 -13.34 -0.09
C ASP A 277 23.10 -12.59 -1.27
N MET A 278 24.42 -12.61 -1.33
CA MET A 278 25.22 -11.98 -2.39
C MET A 278 24.86 -12.44 -3.81
N ASN A 279 24.26 -13.64 -3.95
CA ASN A 279 23.86 -14.22 -5.23
C ASN A 279 22.39 -13.90 -5.55
N SER A 280 21.66 -13.28 -4.63
CA SER A 280 20.34 -12.73 -4.92
C SER A 280 20.49 -11.77 -6.08
N THR A 281 19.72 -12.01 -7.14
CA THR A 281 19.78 -11.19 -8.36
C THR A 281 19.49 -9.72 -8.10
N GLN A 282 18.91 -9.38 -6.95
CA GLN A 282 18.58 -8.01 -6.60
C GLN A 282 19.49 -7.42 -5.52
N TYR A 283 20.47 -8.15 -5.01
CA TYR A 283 21.45 -7.59 -4.07
C TYR A 283 22.33 -6.56 -4.79
N GLN A 284 22.24 -5.30 -4.38
CA GLN A 284 23.19 -4.28 -4.81
C GLN A 284 24.32 -4.21 -3.78
N SER A 285 25.52 -4.64 -4.19
CA SER A 285 26.74 -4.31 -3.47
C SER A 285 26.88 -2.79 -3.46
N TYR A 286 26.76 -2.18 -2.27
CA TYR A 286 27.06 -0.78 -2.11
C TYR A 286 28.57 -0.59 -2.21
N ALA A 287 28.99 0.23 -3.19
CA ALA A 287 30.39 0.50 -3.49
C ALA A 287 31.19 0.83 -2.20
N GLY A 288 32.21 0.00 -1.91
CA GLY A 288 33.10 0.18 -0.77
C GLY A 288 32.87 -0.75 0.42
N ARG A 289 31.90 -1.67 0.36
CA ARG A 289 31.66 -2.66 1.42
C ARG A 289 31.43 -4.06 0.86
N ASP A 290 32.51 -4.84 0.85
CA ASP A 290 32.48 -6.29 0.62
C ASP A 290 31.92 -7.00 1.87
N GLU A 291 30.66 -6.77 2.22
CA GLU A 291 29.96 -7.60 3.20
C GLU A 291 29.05 -8.59 2.48
N ASP A 292 29.38 -9.87 2.61
CA ASP A 292 28.59 -11.00 2.14
C ASP A 292 27.35 -11.18 3.02
N LEU A 293 26.44 -10.21 3.03
CA LEU A 293 25.27 -10.24 3.89
C LEU A 293 24.37 -11.41 3.52
N LYS A 294 24.05 -12.23 4.52
CA LYS A 294 23.10 -13.33 4.37
C LYS A 294 21.98 -13.19 5.38
N VAL A 295 20.79 -12.84 4.91
CA VAL A 295 19.63 -12.50 5.75
C VAL A 295 18.48 -13.46 5.46
N ASN A 296 18.09 -14.24 6.46
CA ASN A 296 16.79 -14.93 6.45
C ASN A 296 15.76 -14.01 7.09
N PHE A 297 14.59 -13.88 6.50
CA PHE A 297 13.51 -13.07 7.07
C PHE A 297 12.17 -13.79 7.06
N THR A 298 11.32 -13.37 7.99
CA THR A 298 9.91 -13.71 8.06
C THR A 298 9.13 -12.44 8.38
N VAL A 299 8.10 -12.13 7.59
CA VAL A 299 7.16 -11.04 7.85
C VAL A 299 5.78 -11.63 8.06
N THR A 300 5.16 -11.38 9.22
CA THR A 300 3.77 -11.75 9.49
C THR A 300 2.91 -10.50 9.54
N PHE A 301 1.63 -10.62 9.19
CA PHE A 301 0.64 -9.56 9.26
C PHE A 301 -0.76 -10.13 9.50
N SER A 302 -1.48 -9.52 10.43
CA SER A 302 -2.91 -9.75 10.67
C SER A 302 -3.66 -8.43 10.52
N GLY A 303 -4.52 -8.38 9.50
CA GLY A 303 -5.27 -7.19 9.11
C GLY A 303 -6.77 -7.35 9.31
N GLN A 304 -7.43 -6.27 9.71
CA GLN A 304 -8.88 -6.14 9.76
C GLN A 304 -9.36 -5.26 8.61
N PHE A 305 -10.53 -5.58 8.07
CA PHE A 305 -11.14 -4.84 6.97
C PHE A 305 -11.39 -3.37 7.36
N ASP A 306 -10.82 -2.46 6.57
CA ASP A 306 -11.02 -1.02 6.74
C ASP A 306 -12.27 -0.58 5.99
N SER A 307 -13.40 -0.61 6.69
CA SER A 307 -14.69 -0.22 6.12
C SER A 307 -14.80 1.26 5.75
N VAL A 308 -13.90 2.12 6.23
CA VAL A 308 -13.95 3.56 5.96
C VAL A 308 -13.27 3.87 4.62
N ASN A 309 -12.11 3.26 4.37
CA ASN A 309 -11.35 3.51 3.14
C ASN A 309 -11.67 2.52 2.01
N SER A 310 -12.40 1.43 2.29
CA SER A 310 -12.81 0.46 1.27
C SER A 310 -14.13 0.85 0.61
N THR A 311 -14.18 0.91 -0.72
CA THR A 311 -15.48 1.06 -1.41
C THR A 311 -16.17 -0.27 -1.66
N HIS A 312 -15.45 -1.38 -1.56
CA HIS A 312 -16.00 -2.73 -1.69
C HIS A 312 -15.49 -3.64 -0.57
N ALA A 313 -16.36 -4.53 -0.11
CA ALA A 313 -16.02 -5.60 0.82
C ALA A 313 -15.83 -6.91 0.06
N LEU A 314 -14.98 -7.78 0.61
CA LEU A 314 -14.88 -9.15 0.13
C LEU A 314 -16.13 -9.94 0.52
N ASN A 315 -16.56 -10.78 -0.42
CA ASN A 315 -17.61 -11.75 -0.22
C ASN A 315 -17.05 -13.14 -0.60
N VAL A 316 -16.53 -13.79 0.42
CA VAL A 316 -16.06 -15.16 0.44
C VAL A 316 -17.21 -16.07 0.82
N GLN A 317 -17.55 -16.97 -0.10
CA GLN A 317 -18.56 -17.99 0.14
C GLN A 317 -17.91 -19.24 0.73
N GLN A 318 -18.57 -19.85 1.71
CA GLN A 318 -18.10 -21.10 2.29
C GLN A 318 -17.95 -22.18 1.22
N GLY A 319 -16.79 -22.84 1.19
CA GLY A 319 -16.49 -23.88 0.19
C GLY A 319 -16.22 -23.35 -1.22
N ASN A 320 -16.03 -22.03 -1.38
CA ASN A 320 -15.63 -21.42 -2.64
C ASN A 320 -14.25 -20.77 -2.52
N GLN A 321 -13.37 -21.04 -3.48
CA GLN A 321 -12.02 -20.45 -3.55
C GLN A 321 -12.00 -19.12 -4.30
N SER A 322 -13.07 -18.79 -5.03
CA SER A 322 -13.18 -17.54 -5.77
C SER A 322 -13.61 -16.40 -4.86
N LEU A 323 -12.87 -15.29 -4.92
CA LEU A 323 -13.23 -14.05 -4.25
C LEU A 323 -14.22 -13.26 -5.12
N THR A 324 -15.20 -12.64 -4.48
CA THR A 324 -16.08 -11.66 -5.11
C THR A 324 -16.10 -10.38 -4.29
N TRP A 325 -16.41 -9.26 -4.94
CA TRP A 325 -16.46 -7.95 -4.28
C TRP A 325 -17.88 -7.41 -4.34
N VAL A 326 -18.37 -6.94 -3.19
CA VAL A 326 -19.69 -6.32 -3.06
C VAL A 326 -19.54 -4.87 -2.62
N PRO A 327 -20.41 -3.95 -3.07
CA PRO A 327 -20.36 -2.56 -2.65
C PRO A 327 -20.37 -2.42 -1.12
N ASN A 328 -19.40 -1.67 -0.58
CA ASN A 328 -19.36 -1.34 0.83
C ASN A 328 -20.28 -0.14 1.09
N SER A 329 -21.43 -0.40 1.71
CA SER A 329 -22.42 0.63 2.03
C SER A 329 -22.01 1.54 3.20
N ALA A 330 -20.95 1.21 3.96
CA ALA A 330 -20.44 2.06 5.04
C ALA A 330 -20.02 3.46 4.53
N VAL A 331 -19.49 3.54 3.30
CA VAL A 331 -19.09 4.81 2.66
C VAL A 331 -20.29 5.74 2.39
N ASN A 332 -21.50 5.17 2.27
CA ASN A 332 -22.74 5.92 2.07
C ASN A 332 -23.39 6.40 3.37
N ILE A 333 -23.02 5.85 4.53
CA ILE A 333 -23.61 6.26 5.82
C ILE A 333 -23.09 7.65 6.23
N VAL A 334 -21.83 7.97 5.89
CA VAL A 334 -21.22 9.27 6.22
C VAL A 334 -21.53 10.36 5.18
N SER A 335 -21.77 9.98 3.92
CA SER A 335 -21.98 10.94 2.81
C SER A 335 -23.44 11.14 2.41
N GLY A 336 -24.34 10.20 2.71
CA GLY A 336 -25.74 10.23 2.25
C GLY A 336 -26.75 10.41 3.38
N SER A 337 -27.38 11.60 3.45
CA SER A 337 -28.63 11.94 4.16
C SER A 337 -28.76 11.66 5.68
N TRP A 338 -27.98 10.76 6.28
CA TRP A 338 -28.07 10.45 7.72
C TRP A 338 -27.42 11.52 8.60
N GLY A 339 -26.45 12.27 8.09
CA GLY A 339 -25.88 13.44 8.80
C GLY A 339 -26.94 14.51 9.11
N TYR A 340 -27.87 14.77 8.18
CA TYR A 340 -28.98 15.70 8.42
C TYR A 340 -30.04 15.13 9.38
N ILE A 341 -30.24 13.80 9.38
CA ILE A 341 -31.16 13.14 10.31
C ILE A 341 -30.60 13.15 11.73
N LEU A 342 -29.29 12.94 11.92
CA LEU A 342 -28.64 13.00 13.23
C LEU A 342 -28.57 14.42 13.77
N VAL A 343 -28.24 15.41 12.94
CA VAL A 343 -28.28 16.83 13.33
C VAL A 343 -29.72 17.28 13.60
N GLY A 344 -30.69 16.81 12.81
CA GLY A 344 -32.11 17.06 13.03
C GLY A 344 -32.65 16.41 14.31
N ALA A 345 -32.26 15.17 14.60
CA ALA A 345 -32.65 14.47 15.82
C ALA A 345 -32.03 15.08 17.08
N ALA A 346 -30.76 15.52 17.01
CA ALA A 346 -30.10 16.26 18.09
C ALA A 346 -30.75 17.64 18.28
N GLY A 347 -31.08 18.36 17.20
CA GLY A 347 -31.77 19.65 17.27
C GLY A 347 -33.17 19.54 17.88
N ILE A 348 -33.92 18.48 17.54
CA ILE A 348 -35.27 18.23 18.10
C ILE A 348 -35.19 17.81 19.56
N GLN A 349 -34.20 17.01 19.98
CA GLN A 349 -34.00 16.70 21.40
C GLN A 349 -33.59 17.92 22.23
N ILE A 350 -32.71 18.79 21.70
CA ILE A 350 -32.30 20.02 22.39
C ILE A 350 -33.47 20.99 22.52
N LEU A 351 -34.33 21.10 21.50
CA LEU A 351 -35.55 21.91 21.59
C LEU A 351 -36.58 21.33 22.57
N ALA A 352 -36.74 19.99 22.60
CA ALA A 352 -37.65 19.33 23.53
C ALA A 352 -37.19 19.44 25.00
N LEU A 353 -35.88 19.48 25.25
CA LEU A 353 -35.29 19.68 26.58
C LEU A 353 -35.31 21.14 27.06
N ASN A 354 -35.51 22.11 26.16
CA ASN A 354 -35.66 23.54 26.51
C ASN A 354 -37.13 23.98 26.61
N LEU A 355 -38.09 23.06 26.42
CA LEU A 355 -39.54 23.30 26.52
C LEU A 355 -40.16 22.64 27.76
N TRP A 356 -39.33 22.16 28.69
CA TRP A 356 -39.67 21.68 30.03
C TRP A 356 -38.77 22.37 31.06
#